data_AF-A0A955RSE1-F1
#
_entry.id   AF-A0A955RSE1-F1
#
_cell.length_a   1.000
_cell.length_b   1.000
_cell.length_c   1.000
_cell.angle_alpha   90.00
_cell.angle_beta   90.00
_cell.angle_gamma   90.00
#
_symmetry.space_group_name_H-M   'P 1'
#
loop_
_entity.id
_entity.type
_entity.pdbx_description
1 polymer ?
#
loop_
_entity_poly.entity_id
_entity_poly.type
_entity_poly.pdbx_seq_one_letter_code
_entity_poly.pdbx_strand_id
1 'polypeptide(L)'
;MGVTHKLSPEVLNYILQQKQSNPALGCRKLAELVSAHFQINVSKSSVNNVLKDANLSNSVGRPSKKAKEKMKKFQIPSDKKQQISQALQQIPIPENVQKQEATEENPSEKQVAVAELQHPARDVEWREVIAMNNAGGMLLLAAFYENMDEALMGGLLNDYNSSPDRRLFEKKCNAALLMSSLDIIESNERDILLREQASFEFKVNELQDLMNIATTDIDRILLQTKVDLELSQLANTASGFAVSLESGKVITMDPFLSIGGPGSDASNPTVPMKSAIDKLSEELLVNNQPLLFTRTEAADPADAVALMAAFFGIDGYKLNNISILGDNGLPQLEFTYITEKQRRFVYGIYQKDEDFSHYVKASQWAERSSYVDRQGKNWEYSVTRTDYMGSQISGFSDDLCVVTVWSAGDTNPLLAMVTNSMDDHKLLSDRYLSYFVQGRSRVWHDVGSHIGAVEAVGEEFNCLGDVFRKFAQFLSLFVAREYLGGGGDPETCSKVCTTPGSLLQGKAIAEVCLRTGGLDDGLVKILNKCVEIVNMRKIYDRQHRLLRFIAI
;
A
#
# COMPACT_ATOMS: atom_id res chain seq x y z
N MET A 1 -11.45 -20.11 -5.88
CA MET A 1 -12.36 -20.89 -6.74
C MET A 1 -13.71 -21.05 -6.04
N GLY A 2 -14.63 -20.11 -6.25
CA GLY A 2 -15.96 -20.12 -5.63
C GLY A 2 -17.03 -20.46 -6.65
N VAL A 3 -17.08 -21.71 -7.12
CA VAL A 3 -18.24 -22.21 -7.87
C VAL A 3 -19.25 -22.71 -6.84
N THR A 4 -20.14 -21.83 -6.39
CA THR A 4 -21.31 -22.22 -5.60
C THR A 4 -22.28 -22.94 -6.53
N HIS A 5 -22.07 -24.23 -6.75
CA HIS A 5 -23.11 -25.08 -7.33
C HIS A 5 -24.34 -24.98 -6.42
N LYS A 6 -25.39 -24.32 -6.92
CA LYS A 6 -26.67 -24.18 -6.23
C LYS A 6 -27.27 -25.58 -6.08
N LEU A 7 -27.15 -26.16 -4.88
CA LEU A 7 -27.85 -27.39 -4.53
C LEU A 7 -29.36 -27.14 -4.65
N SER A 8 -30.10 -28.10 -5.21
CA SER A 8 -31.56 -27.98 -5.30
C SER A 8 -32.17 -27.95 -3.88
N PRO A 9 -33.33 -27.31 -3.70
CA PRO A 9 -34.02 -27.27 -2.40
C PRO A 9 -34.28 -28.66 -1.82
N GLU A 10 -34.51 -29.66 -2.68
CA GLU A 10 -34.71 -31.07 -2.27
C GLU A 10 -33.45 -31.66 -1.63
N VAL A 11 -32.28 -31.41 -2.22
CA VAL A 11 -31.00 -31.87 -1.67
C VAL A 11 -30.68 -31.16 -0.35
N LEU A 12 -30.98 -29.86 -0.25
CA LEU A 12 -30.83 -29.10 1.00
C LEU A 12 -31.70 -29.67 2.11
N ASN A 13 -32.99 -29.89 1.84
CA ASN A 13 -33.93 -30.46 2.80
C ASN A 13 -33.51 -31.86 3.25
N TYR A 14 -33.04 -32.70 2.32
CA TYR A 14 -32.53 -34.03 2.66
C TYR A 14 -31.29 -33.98 3.57
N ILE A 15 -30.32 -33.09 3.30
CA ILE A 15 -29.14 -32.91 4.16
C ILE A 15 -29.55 -32.52 5.58
N LEU A 16 -30.46 -31.55 5.70
CA LEU A 16 -30.92 -31.03 7.00
C LEU A 16 -31.70 -32.11 7.76
N GLN A 17 -32.60 -32.82 7.09
CA GLN A 17 -33.37 -33.91 7.69
C GLN A 17 -32.47 -35.03 8.20
N GLN A 18 -31.50 -35.49 7.39
CA GLN A 18 -30.57 -36.55 7.81
C GLN A 18 -29.70 -36.12 9.00
N LYS A 19 -29.27 -34.86 9.04
CA LYS A 19 -28.48 -34.33 10.18
C LYS A 19 -29.33 -34.19 11.45
N GLN A 20 -30.59 -33.77 11.33
CA GLN A 20 -31.52 -33.67 12.46
C GLN A 20 -31.90 -35.05 13.01
N SER A 21 -32.17 -36.02 12.12
CA SER A 21 -32.50 -37.40 12.52
C SER A 21 -31.31 -38.13 13.13
N ASN A 22 -30.07 -37.82 12.70
CA ASN A 22 -28.86 -38.43 13.24
C ASN A 22 -27.71 -37.42 13.40
N PRO A 23 -27.63 -36.72 14.55
CA PRO A 23 -26.60 -35.72 14.82
C PRO A 23 -25.16 -36.25 14.80
N ALA A 24 -24.96 -37.57 14.93
CA ALA A 24 -23.63 -38.20 14.88
C ALA A 24 -23.05 -38.28 13.46
N LEU A 25 -23.85 -38.04 12.42
CA LEU A 25 -23.36 -38.02 11.03
C LEU A 25 -22.42 -36.84 10.80
N GLY A 26 -21.19 -37.15 10.36
CA GLY A 26 -20.22 -36.16 9.89
C GLY A 26 -20.44 -35.77 8.44
N CYS A 27 -19.88 -34.62 8.03
CA CYS A 27 -20.10 -34.06 6.68
C CYS A 27 -19.67 -35.00 5.53
N ARG A 28 -18.65 -35.85 5.74
CA ARG A 28 -18.22 -36.84 4.73
C ARG A 28 -19.30 -37.89 4.46
N LYS A 29 -19.86 -38.47 5.52
CA LYS A 29 -20.89 -39.50 5.42
C LYS A 29 -22.20 -38.94 4.85
N LEU A 30 -22.53 -37.69 5.19
CA LEU A 30 -23.66 -36.99 4.58
C LEU A 30 -23.44 -36.76 3.07
N ALA A 31 -22.24 -36.36 2.66
CA ALA A 31 -21.92 -36.21 1.24
C ALA A 31 -22.06 -37.52 0.46
N GLU A 32 -21.62 -38.65 1.03
CA GLU A 32 -21.80 -39.99 0.46
C GLU A 32 -23.28 -40.37 0.35
N LEU A 33 -24.08 -40.14 1.40
CA LEU A 33 -25.52 -40.43 1.40
C LEU A 33 -26.28 -39.60 0.36
N VAL A 34 -25.96 -38.31 0.23
CA VAL A 34 -26.55 -37.42 -0.77
C VAL A 34 -26.15 -37.87 -2.18
N SER A 35 -24.88 -38.21 -2.38
CA SER A 35 -24.38 -38.65 -3.68
C SER A 35 -25.03 -39.97 -4.11
N ALA A 36 -25.24 -40.90 -3.17
CA ALA A 36 -25.93 -42.15 -3.43
C ALA A 36 -27.43 -41.98 -3.73
N HIS A 37 -28.12 -41.09 -2.98
CA HIS A 37 -29.57 -40.90 -3.11
C HIS A 37 -29.95 -40.12 -4.38
N PHE A 38 -29.22 -39.05 -4.69
CA PHE A 38 -29.54 -38.17 -5.82
C PHE A 38 -28.70 -38.42 -7.07
N GLN A 39 -27.70 -39.30 -7.02
CA GLN A 39 -26.74 -39.53 -8.10
C GLN A 39 -26.01 -38.24 -8.54
N ILE A 40 -25.77 -37.32 -7.60
CA ILE A 40 -25.05 -36.05 -7.82
C ILE A 40 -23.80 -36.06 -6.94
N ASN A 41 -22.62 -35.77 -7.52
CA ASN A 41 -21.39 -35.71 -6.76
C ASN A 41 -21.35 -34.42 -5.91
N VAL A 42 -21.55 -34.56 -4.59
CA VAL A 42 -21.56 -33.42 -3.66
C VAL A 42 -20.30 -33.45 -2.80
N SER A 43 -19.57 -32.33 -2.80
CA SER A 43 -18.34 -32.21 -2.00
C SER A 43 -18.62 -32.05 -0.49
N LYS A 44 -17.65 -32.44 0.35
CA LYS A 44 -17.71 -32.24 1.81
C LYS A 44 -17.92 -30.77 2.19
N SER A 45 -17.25 -29.83 1.50
CA SER A 45 -17.35 -28.39 1.80
C SER A 45 -18.73 -27.84 1.48
N SER A 46 -19.37 -28.29 0.40
CA SER A 46 -20.76 -27.93 0.06
C SER A 46 -21.72 -28.31 1.19
N VAL A 47 -21.64 -29.55 1.69
CA VAL A 47 -22.47 -30.00 2.84
C VAL A 47 -22.15 -29.18 4.10
N ASN A 48 -20.88 -28.86 4.33
CA ASN A 48 -20.47 -28.08 5.51
C ASN A 48 -21.05 -26.65 5.50
N ASN A 49 -21.12 -26.01 4.33
CA ASN A 49 -21.70 -24.68 4.21
C ASN A 49 -23.21 -24.72 4.52
N VAL A 50 -23.94 -25.69 3.97
CA VAL A 50 -25.37 -25.90 4.27
C VAL A 50 -25.61 -26.09 5.77
N LEU A 51 -24.77 -26.86 6.45
CA LEU A 51 -24.89 -27.07 7.89
C LEU A 51 -24.53 -25.84 8.72
N LYS A 52 -23.59 -25.01 8.26
CA LYS A 52 -23.25 -23.74 8.90
C LYS A 52 -24.40 -22.74 8.77
N ASP A 53 -24.96 -22.59 7.57
CA ASP A 53 -26.06 -21.66 7.30
C ASP A 53 -27.31 -22.01 8.12
N ALA A 54 -27.53 -23.30 8.39
CA ALA A 54 -28.62 -23.78 9.25
C ALA A 54 -28.28 -23.85 10.75
N ASN A 55 -27.09 -23.41 11.18
CA ASN A 55 -26.61 -23.52 12.58
C ASN A 55 -26.60 -24.95 13.15
N LEU A 56 -26.41 -25.97 12.30
CA LEU A 56 -26.32 -27.39 12.68
C LEU A 56 -24.88 -27.94 12.66
N SER A 57 -23.87 -27.08 12.46
CA SER A 57 -22.47 -27.47 12.54
C SER A 57 -22.06 -27.68 14.00
N ASN A 58 -21.61 -28.90 14.33
CA ASN A 58 -20.97 -29.16 15.62
C ASN A 58 -19.73 -28.27 15.78
N SER A 59 -19.44 -27.82 17.00
CA SER A 59 -18.24 -27.00 17.26
C SER A 59 -17.00 -27.73 16.75
N VAL A 60 -16.28 -27.08 15.84
CA VAL A 60 -15.09 -27.65 15.21
C VAL A 60 -13.95 -27.56 16.21
N GLY A 61 -13.78 -28.61 16.98
CA GLY A 61 -12.65 -28.78 17.88
C GLY A 61 -12.42 -30.26 18.11
N ARG A 62 -11.18 -30.71 18.01
CA ARG A 62 -10.80 -32.04 18.49
C ARG A 62 -11.12 -32.02 19.99
N PRO A 63 -12.08 -32.79 20.51
CA PRO A 63 -12.29 -32.85 21.95
C PRO A 63 -10.97 -33.34 22.52
N SER A 64 -10.23 -32.45 23.18
CA SER A 64 -8.97 -32.87 23.75
C SER A 64 -9.34 -33.89 24.81
N LYS A 65 -8.89 -35.15 24.65
CA LYS A 65 -9.11 -36.19 25.67
C LYS A 65 -8.62 -35.71 27.06
N LYS A 66 -7.75 -34.69 27.09
CA LYS A 66 -7.21 -34.02 28.28
C LYS A 66 -8.14 -32.97 28.92
N ALA A 67 -9.21 -32.50 28.27
CA ALA A 67 -10.10 -31.48 28.86
C ALA A 67 -11.00 -32.02 29.98
N LYS A 68 -11.34 -33.32 29.98
CA LYS A 68 -12.10 -33.93 31.08
C LYS A 68 -11.27 -34.15 32.36
N GLU A 69 -9.94 -34.18 32.28
CA GLU A 69 -9.06 -34.37 33.45
C GLU A 69 -8.46 -33.08 34.02
N LYS A 70 -8.51 -31.95 33.30
CA LYS A 70 -7.79 -30.71 33.68
C LYS A 70 -8.66 -29.51 34.08
N MET A 71 -9.86 -29.74 34.64
CA MET A 71 -10.60 -28.69 35.36
C MET A 71 -10.22 -28.58 36.86
N LYS A 72 -9.01 -28.98 37.25
CA LYS A 72 -8.39 -28.48 38.49
C LYS A 72 -7.72 -27.16 38.15
N LYS A 73 -8.38 -26.04 38.49
CA LYS A 73 -7.82 -24.68 38.43
C LYS A 73 -6.39 -24.72 38.97
N PHE A 74 -5.44 -24.19 38.22
CA PHE A 74 -4.05 -24.08 38.63
C PHE A 74 -3.99 -23.26 39.93
N GLN A 75 -3.83 -23.91 41.08
CA GLN A 75 -3.61 -23.26 42.36
C GLN A 75 -2.11 -23.12 42.55
N ILE A 76 -1.62 -21.87 42.52
CA ILE A 76 -0.25 -21.58 42.91
C ILE A 76 -0.14 -21.88 44.42
N PRO A 77 0.77 -22.78 44.84
CA PRO A 77 0.98 -23.06 46.27
C PRO A 77 1.26 -21.76 47.02
N SER A 78 0.66 -21.60 48.21
CA SER A 78 0.77 -20.40 49.06
C SER A 78 2.21 -19.93 49.23
N ASP A 79 3.13 -20.89 49.32
CA ASP A 79 4.53 -20.68 49.64
C ASP A 79 5.25 -20.00 48.48
N LYS A 80 4.90 -20.35 47.22
CA LYS A 80 5.43 -19.67 46.03
C LYS A 80 4.86 -18.26 45.88
N LYS A 81 3.63 -18.03 46.34
CA LYS A 81 3.01 -16.70 46.31
C LYS A 81 3.74 -15.73 47.26
N GLN A 82 4.20 -16.22 48.41
CA GLN A 82 5.03 -15.45 49.33
C GLN A 82 6.43 -15.17 48.78
N GLN A 83 7.06 -16.15 48.14
CA GLN A 83 8.38 -15.96 47.49
C GLN A 83 8.34 -14.90 46.39
N ILE A 84 7.30 -14.88 45.55
CA ILE A 84 7.13 -13.87 44.50
C ILE A 84 6.90 -12.47 45.12
N SER A 85 6.11 -12.39 46.19
CA SER A 85 5.90 -11.12 46.90
C SER A 85 7.18 -10.58 47.54
N GLN A 86 8.02 -11.45 48.10
CA GLN A 86 9.31 -11.06 48.69
C GLN A 86 10.31 -10.63 47.61
N ALA A 87 10.35 -11.32 46.46
CA ALA A 87 11.20 -10.95 45.34
C ALA A 87 10.84 -9.57 44.76
N LEU A 88 9.54 -9.25 44.67
CA LEU A 88 9.07 -7.94 44.20
C LEU A 88 9.40 -6.79 45.16
N GLN A 89 9.50 -7.05 46.47
CA GLN A 89 9.90 -6.05 47.46
C GLN A 89 11.40 -5.78 47.47
N GLN A 90 12.22 -6.68 46.91
CA GLN A 90 13.68 -6.51 46.83
C GLN A 90 14.15 -5.78 45.57
N ILE A 91 13.24 -5.42 44.66
CA ILE A 91 13.59 -4.62 43.49
C ILE A 91 13.75 -3.15 43.95
N PRO A 92 14.97 -2.58 43.96
CA PRO A 92 15.17 -1.20 44.34
C PRO A 92 14.49 -0.30 43.31
N ILE A 93 13.49 0.45 43.76
CA ILE A 93 12.85 1.49 42.96
C ILE A 93 13.86 2.64 42.84
N PRO A 94 14.28 3.04 41.62
CA PRO A 94 15.23 4.13 41.45
C PRO A 94 14.66 5.43 42.05
N GLU A 95 15.46 6.04 42.92
CA GLU A 95 15.07 7.11 43.85
C GLU A 95 14.85 8.50 43.18
N ASN A 96 14.79 8.56 41.85
CA ASN A 96 14.78 9.82 41.11
C ASN A 96 13.44 10.15 40.43
N VAL A 97 12.33 9.91 41.14
CA VAL A 97 11.00 10.40 40.74
C VAL A 97 10.29 10.95 41.99
N GLN A 98 10.66 12.16 42.43
CA GLN A 98 9.78 12.98 43.25
C GLN A 98 9.79 14.45 42.82
N LYS A 99 8.56 14.90 42.50
CA LYS A 99 7.98 16.22 42.75
C LYS A 99 8.66 17.45 42.11
N GLN A 100 8.07 17.91 41.02
CA GLN A 100 7.91 19.35 40.78
C GLN A 100 6.56 19.78 41.36
N GLU A 101 6.62 20.48 42.48
CA GLU A 101 5.52 21.25 43.04
C GLU A 101 5.39 22.56 42.26
N ALA A 102 4.15 22.93 41.95
CA ALA A 102 3.80 24.18 41.31
C ALA A 102 4.01 25.34 42.29
N THR A 103 4.89 26.28 41.92
CA THR A 103 5.02 27.55 42.63
C THR A 103 4.37 28.64 41.78
N GLU A 104 3.29 29.22 42.31
CA GLU A 104 2.75 30.51 41.88
C GLU A 104 3.75 31.62 42.21
N GLU A 105 4.27 32.32 41.19
CA GLU A 105 4.87 33.64 41.39
C GLU A 105 4.32 34.66 40.40
N ASN A 106 3.87 35.78 40.99
CA ASN A 106 3.44 37.02 40.36
C ASN A 106 4.53 37.62 39.44
N PRO A 107 4.20 38.15 38.25
CA PRO A 107 5.15 38.88 37.45
C PRO A 107 5.08 40.38 37.74
N SER A 108 6.03 40.88 38.55
CA SER A 108 6.41 42.30 38.49
C SER A 108 7.64 42.46 37.58
N GLU A 109 7.41 43.15 36.47
CA GLU A 109 8.22 44.27 36.00
C GLU A 109 9.75 44.04 35.92
N LYS A 110 10.22 43.56 34.76
CA LYS A 110 11.54 43.91 34.24
C LYS A 110 11.53 44.05 32.73
N GLN A 111 11.69 45.29 32.29
CA GLN A 111 11.92 45.71 30.93
C GLN A 111 13.21 45.07 30.40
N VAL A 112 13.10 44.32 29.30
CA VAL A 112 14.21 44.03 28.40
C VAL A 112 13.78 44.46 27.01
N ALA A 113 14.53 45.39 26.44
CA ALA A 113 14.32 45.94 25.11
C ALA A 113 14.42 44.83 24.05
N VAL A 114 13.28 44.54 23.41
CA VAL A 114 13.23 43.75 22.18
C VAL A 114 13.39 44.72 21.02
N ALA A 115 14.44 44.50 20.23
CA ALA A 115 14.66 45.20 18.98
C ALA A 115 13.49 44.94 18.02
N GLU A 116 12.87 46.03 17.58
CA GLU A 116 11.78 46.08 16.63
C GLU A 116 12.28 45.62 15.25
N LEU A 117 12.14 44.32 14.97
CA LEU A 117 12.33 43.75 13.65
C LEU A 117 11.12 44.13 12.79
N GLN A 118 11.27 45.22 12.04
CA GLN A 118 10.34 45.63 10.99
C GLN A 118 10.27 44.53 9.92
N HIS A 119 9.19 43.75 9.92
CA HIS A 119 8.83 42.91 8.79
C HIS A 119 8.20 43.79 7.69
N PRO A 120 8.74 43.80 6.45
CA PRO A 120 8.11 44.52 5.36
C PRO A 120 6.81 43.83 4.96
N ALA A 121 5.76 44.64 4.80
CA ALA A 121 4.47 44.22 4.28
C ALA A 121 4.62 43.50 2.92
N ARG A 122 4.33 42.20 2.90
CA ARG A 122 4.08 41.41 1.68
C ARG A 122 2.74 40.71 1.83
N ASP A 123 1.70 41.38 1.34
CA ASP A 123 0.29 40.97 1.42
C ASP A 123 -0.17 40.10 0.24
N VAL A 124 0.76 39.51 -0.53
CA VAL A 124 0.42 38.69 -1.70
C VAL A 124 1.40 37.53 -1.82
N GLU A 125 1.05 36.37 -1.25
CA GLU A 125 1.58 35.04 -1.66
C GLU A 125 0.95 33.87 -0.86
N TRP A 126 0.45 34.11 0.36
CA TRP A 126 -0.09 33.04 1.22
C TRP A 126 -1.35 32.33 0.68
N ARG A 127 -2.17 32.99 -0.13
CA ARG A 127 -3.42 32.41 -0.66
C ARG A 127 -3.18 31.38 -1.77
N GLU A 128 -2.12 31.51 -2.54
CA GLU A 128 -1.78 30.57 -3.61
C GLU A 128 -1.15 29.29 -3.06
N VAL A 129 -0.35 29.42 -1.99
CA VAL A 129 0.24 28.27 -1.27
C VAL A 129 -0.85 27.40 -0.62
N ILE A 130 -1.89 27.99 -0.03
CA ILE A 130 -3.01 27.24 0.58
C ILE A 130 -3.87 26.56 -0.51
N ALA A 131 -4.13 27.24 -1.64
CA ALA A 131 -4.92 26.66 -2.74
C ALA A 131 -4.18 25.49 -3.44
N MET A 132 -2.85 25.59 -3.61
CA MET A 132 -2.04 24.50 -4.19
C MET A 132 -1.88 23.32 -3.23
N ASN A 133 -1.77 23.57 -1.91
CA ASN A 133 -1.77 22.50 -0.90
C ASN A 133 -3.10 21.73 -0.87
N ASN A 134 -4.23 22.40 -1.10
CA ASN A 134 -5.55 21.75 -1.09
C ASN A 134 -5.84 20.97 -2.39
N ALA A 135 -5.40 21.46 -3.55
CA ALA A 135 -5.49 20.72 -4.81
C ALA A 135 -4.55 19.50 -4.83
N GLY A 136 -3.33 19.65 -4.30
CA GLY A 136 -2.40 18.54 -4.07
C GLY A 136 -2.96 17.52 -3.07
N GLY A 137 -3.59 17.99 -1.98
CA GLY A 137 -4.29 17.16 -1.02
C GLY A 137 -5.44 16.36 -1.63
N MET A 138 -6.24 16.96 -2.51
CA MET A 138 -7.32 16.27 -3.24
C MET A 138 -6.81 15.22 -4.22
N LEU A 139 -5.71 15.49 -4.93
CA LEU A 139 -5.07 14.53 -5.83
C LEU A 139 -4.40 13.38 -5.08
N LEU A 140 -3.75 13.67 -3.94
CA LEU A 140 -3.23 12.66 -3.02
C LEU A 140 -4.35 11.81 -2.45
N LEU A 141 -5.46 12.41 -2.02
CA LEU A 141 -6.63 11.69 -1.53
C LEU A 141 -7.22 10.80 -2.63
N ALA A 142 -7.35 11.30 -3.86
CA ALA A 142 -7.86 10.54 -5.00
C ALA A 142 -6.94 9.38 -5.40
N ALA A 143 -5.62 9.61 -5.47
CA ALA A 143 -4.62 8.57 -5.74
C ALA A 143 -4.55 7.55 -4.59
N PHE A 144 -4.71 8.00 -3.36
CA PHE A 144 -4.81 7.15 -2.18
C PHE A 144 -6.09 6.30 -2.22
N TYR A 145 -7.23 6.87 -2.62
CA TYR A 145 -8.49 6.16 -2.84
C TYR A 145 -8.43 5.14 -3.98
N GLU A 146 -7.71 5.42 -5.08
CA GLU A 146 -7.49 4.43 -6.14
C GLU A 146 -6.66 3.22 -5.68
N ASN A 147 -5.82 3.41 -4.66
CA ASN A 147 -4.93 2.37 -4.13
C ASN A 147 -5.51 1.62 -2.91
N MET A 148 -6.68 2.02 -2.38
CA MET A 148 -7.34 1.33 -1.27
C MET A 148 -8.54 0.52 -1.75
N ASP A 149 -8.57 -0.77 -1.41
CA ASP A 149 -9.72 -1.66 -1.68
C ASP A 149 -10.96 -1.31 -0.83
N GLU A 150 -10.84 -0.44 0.18
CA GLU A 150 -11.93 -0.03 1.08
C GLU A 150 -11.98 1.50 1.27
N ALA A 151 -13.19 2.05 1.37
CA ALA A 151 -13.44 3.45 1.67
C ALA A 151 -13.13 3.76 3.14
N LEU A 152 -12.17 4.64 3.42
CA LEU A 152 -11.75 5.05 4.78
C LEU A 152 -12.95 5.33 5.69
N MET A 153 -13.87 6.17 5.21
CA MET A 153 -15.06 6.56 5.98
C MET A 153 -16.19 5.55 5.92
N GLY A 154 -16.23 4.71 4.90
CA GLY A 154 -17.12 3.57 4.87
C GLY A 154 -16.81 2.57 5.98
N GLY A 155 -15.53 2.28 6.23
CA GLY A 155 -15.09 1.44 7.35
C GLY A 155 -15.37 2.07 8.72
N LEU A 156 -14.97 3.33 8.91
CA LEU A 156 -15.17 4.08 10.15
C LEU A 156 -16.63 4.23 10.57
N LEU A 157 -17.51 4.47 9.58
CA LEU A 157 -18.94 4.68 9.85
C LEU A 157 -19.75 3.38 9.79
N ASN A 158 -19.15 2.24 9.39
CA ASN A 158 -19.88 0.98 9.25
C ASN A 158 -20.47 0.51 10.58
N ASP A 159 -19.80 0.82 11.70
CA ASP A 159 -20.30 0.52 13.05
C ASP A 159 -21.60 1.27 13.38
N TYR A 160 -21.85 2.40 12.71
CA TYR A 160 -23.06 3.23 12.87
C TYR A 160 -24.09 2.96 11.77
N ASN A 161 -23.79 2.05 10.84
CA ASN A 161 -24.64 1.74 9.71
C ASN A 161 -25.65 0.66 10.08
N SER A 162 -26.94 1.01 10.02
CA SER A 162 -28.04 0.05 10.13
C SER A 162 -28.42 -0.59 8.78
N SER A 163 -27.83 -0.14 7.67
CA SER A 163 -28.09 -0.69 6.34
C SER A 163 -27.47 -2.08 6.16
N PRO A 164 -28.22 -3.07 5.64
CA PRO A 164 -27.70 -4.41 5.37
C PRO A 164 -26.69 -4.46 4.21
N ASP A 165 -26.59 -3.40 3.39
CA ASP A 165 -25.66 -3.34 2.26
C ASP A 165 -24.46 -2.42 2.56
N ARG A 166 -23.36 -3.05 2.98
CA ARG A 166 -22.08 -2.39 3.29
C ARG A 166 -21.47 -1.66 2.10
N ARG A 167 -21.57 -2.21 0.88
CA ARG A 167 -20.98 -1.57 -0.31
C ARG A 167 -21.71 -0.30 -0.69
N LEU A 168 -23.04 -0.31 -0.57
CA LEU A 168 -23.84 0.89 -0.80
C LEU A 168 -23.49 1.97 0.25
N PHE A 169 -23.29 1.59 1.51
CA PHE A 169 -22.91 2.51 2.56
C PHE A 169 -21.50 3.11 2.37
N GLU A 170 -20.52 2.31 1.95
CA GLU A 170 -19.18 2.80 1.60
C GLU A 170 -19.24 3.84 0.48
N LYS A 171 -20.05 3.59 -0.56
CA LYS A 171 -20.30 4.56 -1.64
C LYS A 171 -20.98 5.85 -1.13
N LYS A 172 -21.92 5.73 -0.18
CA LYS A 172 -22.58 6.87 0.48
C LYS A 172 -21.58 7.76 1.21
N CYS A 173 -20.68 7.15 1.98
CA CYS A 173 -19.65 7.88 2.73
C CYS A 173 -18.68 8.61 1.78
N ASN A 174 -18.27 7.96 0.69
CA ASN A 174 -17.40 8.58 -0.32
C ASN A 174 -18.07 9.75 -1.03
N ALA A 175 -19.35 9.61 -1.41
CA ALA A 175 -20.11 10.69 -2.00
C ALA A 175 -20.27 11.88 -1.03
N ALA A 176 -20.51 11.62 0.26
CA ALA A 176 -20.61 12.66 1.28
C ALA A 176 -19.27 13.41 1.49
N LEU A 177 -18.15 12.70 1.50
CA LEU A 177 -16.81 13.31 1.57
C LEU A 177 -16.50 14.17 0.36
N LEU A 178 -16.81 13.67 -0.84
CA LEU A 178 -16.64 14.41 -2.07
C LEU A 178 -17.53 15.66 -2.11
N MET A 179 -18.79 15.55 -1.68
CA MET A 179 -19.70 16.70 -1.61
C MET A 179 -19.24 17.73 -0.58
N SER A 180 -18.71 17.29 0.56
CA SER A 180 -18.14 18.14 1.61
C SER A 180 -16.87 18.85 1.14
N SER A 181 -15.98 18.15 0.45
CA SER A 181 -14.74 18.76 -0.07
C SER A 181 -14.96 19.72 -1.22
N LEU A 182 -16.10 19.62 -1.91
CA LEU A 182 -16.55 20.54 -2.96
C LEU A 182 -17.42 21.70 -2.43
N ASP A 183 -17.66 21.75 -1.11
CA ASP A 183 -18.51 22.74 -0.43
C ASP A 183 -19.93 22.86 -1.05
N ILE A 184 -20.48 21.72 -1.50
CA ILE A 184 -21.83 21.64 -2.09
C ILE A 184 -22.86 21.65 -0.96
N ILE A 185 -23.21 22.86 -0.52
CA ILE A 185 -24.12 23.10 0.61
C ILE A 185 -25.59 23.22 0.16
N GLU A 186 -25.86 23.66 -1.07
CA GLU A 186 -27.21 23.94 -1.55
C GLU A 186 -27.90 22.74 -2.22
N SER A 187 -29.19 22.52 -1.91
CA SER A 187 -29.99 21.37 -2.40
C SER A 187 -30.01 21.24 -3.93
N ASN A 188 -29.87 22.36 -4.62
CA ASN A 188 -30.06 22.43 -6.07
C ASN A 188 -28.82 21.92 -6.83
N GLU A 189 -27.62 22.18 -6.31
CA GLU A 189 -26.35 21.67 -6.87
C GLU A 189 -26.11 20.22 -6.45
N ARG A 190 -26.54 19.86 -5.24
CA ARG A 190 -26.61 18.47 -4.74
C ARG A 190 -27.42 17.58 -5.68
N ASP A 191 -28.61 18.04 -6.08
CA ASP A 191 -29.50 17.32 -7.00
C ASP A 191 -28.92 17.18 -8.41
N ILE A 192 -28.15 18.16 -8.90
CA ILE A 192 -27.54 18.11 -10.24
C ILE A 192 -26.40 17.09 -10.28
N LEU A 193 -25.49 17.10 -9.30
CA LEU A 193 -24.39 16.13 -9.21
C LEU A 193 -24.88 14.71 -8.93
N LEU A 194 -25.91 14.56 -8.09
CA LEU A 194 -26.55 13.26 -7.85
C LEU A 194 -27.27 12.73 -9.08
N ARG A 195 -27.90 13.60 -9.90
CA ARG A 195 -28.54 13.21 -11.18
C ARG A 195 -27.53 12.89 -12.28
N GLU A 196 -26.42 13.60 -12.38
CA GLU A 196 -25.41 13.32 -13.41
C GLU A 196 -24.59 12.06 -13.14
N GLN A 197 -24.46 11.64 -11.87
CA GLN A 197 -23.92 10.31 -11.52
C GLN A 197 -25.00 9.20 -11.45
N ALA A 198 -26.27 9.50 -11.76
CA ALA A 198 -27.38 8.59 -11.49
C ALA A 198 -27.50 7.43 -12.50
N SER A 199 -26.91 6.29 -12.12
CA SER A 199 -27.70 5.05 -12.00
C SER A 199 -28.18 4.82 -10.55
N PHE A 200 -28.04 5.83 -9.68
CA PHE A 200 -28.29 5.75 -8.24
C PHE A 200 -29.43 6.69 -7.85
N GLU A 201 -30.62 6.15 -7.58
CA GLU A 201 -31.69 6.88 -6.90
C GLU A 201 -31.31 7.06 -5.42
N PHE A 202 -30.88 8.25 -5.04
CA PHE A 202 -30.68 8.64 -3.65
C PHE A 202 -31.93 9.31 -3.10
N LYS A 203 -32.40 8.89 -1.92
CA LYS A 203 -33.38 9.65 -1.14
C LYS A 203 -32.62 10.61 -0.22
N VAL A 204 -32.83 11.90 -0.41
CA VAL A 204 -32.24 13.02 0.35
C VAL A 204 -32.29 12.81 1.88
N ASN A 205 -33.34 12.14 2.37
CA ASN A 205 -33.54 11.86 3.79
C ASN A 205 -32.43 10.98 4.40
N GLU A 206 -31.86 10.04 3.64
CA GLU A 206 -30.82 9.12 4.16
C GLU A 206 -29.47 9.82 4.39
N LEU A 207 -29.21 10.90 3.64
CA LEU A 207 -28.00 11.72 3.82
C LEU A 207 -28.16 12.66 5.02
N GLN A 208 -29.38 13.15 5.24
CA GLN A 208 -29.74 13.93 6.42
C GLN A 208 -29.63 13.09 7.70
N ASP A 209 -30.03 11.81 7.65
CA ASP A 209 -29.87 10.88 8.78
C ASP A 209 -28.39 10.63 9.11
N LEU A 210 -27.53 10.47 8.09
CA LEU A 210 -26.07 10.40 8.26
C LEU A 210 -25.48 11.66 8.91
N MET A 211 -25.96 12.84 8.49
CA MET A 211 -25.57 14.11 9.09
C MET A 211 -26.11 14.28 10.52
N ASN A 212 -27.33 13.80 10.80
CA ASN A 212 -27.93 13.86 12.13
C ASN A 212 -27.21 12.93 13.13
N ILE A 213 -26.74 11.76 12.69
CA ILE A 213 -25.87 10.88 13.49
C ILE A 213 -24.55 11.58 13.87
N ALA A 214 -24.06 12.50 13.04
CA ALA A 214 -22.86 13.27 13.33
C ALA A 214 -23.11 14.49 14.26
N THR A 215 -24.37 14.79 14.63
CA THR A 215 -24.74 16.00 15.39
C THR A 215 -24.94 15.80 16.90
N THR A 216 -24.91 14.58 17.41
CA THR A 216 -24.81 14.35 18.87
C THR A 216 -23.37 14.59 19.30
N ASP A 217 -23.15 15.55 20.21
CA ASP A 217 -21.80 16.02 20.61
C ASP A 217 -20.86 14.89 21.09
N ILE A 218 -21.41 13.84 21.71
CA ILE A 218 -20.67 12.67 22.19
C ILE A 218 -20.16 11.81 21.03
N ASP A 219 -20.97 11.65 19.97
CA ASP A 219 -20.59 10.86 18.79
C ASP A 219 -19.63 11.63 17.89
N ARG A 220 -19.69 12.97 17.89
CA ARG A 220 -18.76 13.82 17.12
C ARG A 220 -17.33 13.75 17.65
N ILE A 221 -17.12 13.81 18.96
CA ILE A 221 -15.77 13.70 19.55
C ILE A 221 -15.21 12.30 19.34
N LEU A 222 -16.03 11.26 19.53
CA LEU A 222 -15.61 9.88 19.31
C LEU A 222 -15.28 9.61 17.85
N LEU A 223 -16.11 10.11 16.92
CA LEU A 223 -15.88 10.01 15.48
C LEU A 223 -14.64 10.79 15.06
N GLN A 224 -14.46 12.03 15.53
CA GLN A 224 -13.26 12.82 15.26
C GLN A 224 -12.02 12.11 15.77
N THR A 225 -12.06 11.56 16.99
CA THR A 225 -10.94 10.78 17.55
C THR A 225 -10.64 9.54 16.71
N LYS A 226 -11.66 8.83 16.25
CA LYS A 226 -11.49 7.68 15.34
C LYS A 226 -10.92 8.10 13.99
N VAL A 227 -11.38 9.22 13.42
CA VAL A 227 -10.87 9.78 12.17
C VAL A 227 -9.42 10.20 12.33
N ASP A 228 -9.07 10.92 13.39
CA ASP A 228 -7.69 11.35 13.66
C ASP A 228 -6.77 10.15 13.88
N LEU A 229 -7.26 9.10 14.56
CA LEU A 229 -6.53 7.85 14.75
C LEU A 229 -6.31 7.14 13.42
N GLU A 230 -7.34 6.99 12.59
CA GLU A 230 -7.23 6.38 11.26
C GLU A 230 -6.32 7.21 10.35
N LEU A 231 -6.49 8.53 10.29
CA LEU A 231 -5.62 9.42 9.51
C LEU A 231 -4.16 9.31 9.98
N SER A 232 -3.92 9.20 11.29
CA SER A 232 -2.58 8.96 11.83
C SER A 232 -2.05 7.58 11.40
N GLN A 233 -2.89 6.54 11.40
CA GLN A 233 -2.52 5.20 10.92
C GLN A 233 -2.28 5.16 9.39
N LEU A 234 -3.02 5.95 8.63
CA LEU A 234 -2.84 6.10 7.19
C LEU A 234 -1.59 6.91 6.83
N ALA A 235 -1.29 7.91 7.65
CA ALA A 235 -0.07 8.70 7.53
C ALA A 235 1.18 7.93 7.97
N ASN A 236 1.01 6.85 8.75
CA ASN A 236 2.12 5.98 9.10
C ASN A 236 2.62 5.27 7.84
N THR A 237 3.86 5.58 7.50
CA THR A 237 4.60 4.93 6.44
C THR A 237 5.68 4.03 7.02
N ALA A 238 5.95 2.96 6.30
CA ALA A 238 7.07 2.08 6.56
C ALA A 238 8.22 2.42 5.59
N SER A 239 9.40 2.64 6.14
CA SER A 239 10.64 2.85 5.38
C SER A 239 11.36 1.54 5.06
N GLY A 240 10.93 0.43 5.65
CA GLY A 240 11.50 -0.87 5.37
C GLY A 240 11.27 -1.91 6.46
N PHE A 241 12.10 -2.94 6.45
CA PHE A 241 12.08 -4.04 7.38
C PHE A 241 13.47 -4.26 7.99
N ALA A 242 13.54 -4.61 9.27
CA ALA A 242 14.75 -5.12 9.91
C ALA A 242 14.53 -6.56 10.33
N VAL A 243 15.37 -7.47 9.85
CA VAL A 243 15.31 -8.89 10.14
C VAL A 243 16.49 -9.24 11.03
N SER A 244 16.22 -9.58 12.29
CA SER A 244 17.26 -10.04 13.21
C SER A 244 17.36 -11.55 13.16
N LEU A 245 18.59 -12.06 13.07
CA LEU A 245 18.90 -13.49 13.07
C LEU A 245 19.35 -13.94 14.46
N GLU A 246 19.34 -15.25 14.72
CA GLU A 246 19.84 -15.85 15.97
C GLU A 246 21.29 -15.48 16.29
N SER A 247 22.13 -15.27 15.26
CA SER A 247 23.51 -14.78 15.41
C SER A 247 23.63 -13.36 15.96
N GLY A 248 22.52 -12.63 16.09
CA GLY A 248 22.51 -11.21 16.43
C GLY A 248 22.73 -10.28 15.23
N LYS A 249 22.97 -10.83 14.03
CA LYS A 249 23.04 -10.07 12.79
C LYS A 249 21.67 -9.48 12.45
N VAL A 250 21.63 -8.20 12.10
CA VAL A 250 20.41 -7.49 11.66
C VAL A 250 20.56 -7.14 10.19
N ILE A 251 19.62 -7.60 9.37
CA ILE A 251 19.58 -7.34 7.94
C ILE A 251 18.44 -6.36 7.67
N THR A 252 18.77 -5.22 7.07
CA THR A 252 17.76 -4.22 6.69
C THR A 252 17.38 -4.36 5.23
N MET A 253 16.08 -4.17 4.97
CA MET A 253 15.50 -4.16 3.63
C MET A 253 14.63 -2.93 3.45
N ASP A 254 14.59 -2.38 2.24
CA ASP A 254 13.61 -1.36 1.87
C ASP A 254 12.17 -1.97 1.83
N PRO A 255 11.11 -1.17 1.61
CA PRO A 255 9.74 -1.69 1.54
C PRO A 255 9.49 -2.59 0.31
N PHE A 256 10.37 -2.51 -0.68
CA PHE A 256 10.36 -3.36 -1.87
C PHE A 256 11.17 -4.66 -1.69
N LEU A 257 11.71 -4.88 -0.49
CA LEU A 257 12.54 -6.02 -0.12
C LEU A 257 13.93 -6.00 -0.78
N SER A 258 14.52 -4.85 -1.04
CA SER A 258 15.94 -4.76 -1.41
C SER A 258 16.81 -4.70 -0.16
N ILE A 259 17.76 -5.63 -0.03
CA ILE A 259 18.76 -5.68 1.03
C ILE A 259 19.71 -4.48 0.91
N GLY A 260 20.12 -3.94 2.06
CA GLY A 260 20.91 -2.71 2.18
C GLY A 260 20.14 -1.59 2.85
N GLY A 261 18.84 -1.82 3.06
CA GLY A 261 17.96 -0.97 3.85
C GLY A 261 17.78 0.44 3.30
N PRO A 262 17.03 1.26 4.05
CA PRO A 262 17.03 2.69 3.84
C PRO A 262 18.45 3.20 4.13
N GLY A 263 19.24 3.45 3.07
CA GLY A 263 20.56 4.05 3.21
C GLY A 263 20.45 5.39 3.96
N SER A 264 21.55 5.94 4.45
CA SER A 264 21.57 7.29 5.07
C SER A 264 21.09 8.43 4.17
N ASP A 265 20.70 8.12 2.93
CA ASP A 265 20.28 9.08 1.93
C ASP A 265 18.77 9.34 2.06
N ALA A 266 18.43 10.62 2.12
CA ALA A 266 17.10 11.15 2.45
C ALA A 266 15.98 10.79 1.45
N SER A 267 16.24 9.93 0.45
CA SER A 267 15.30 9.56 -0.62
C SER A 267 14.76 8.13 -0.52
N ASN A 268 14.84 7.51 0.65
CA ASN A 268 14.37 6.14 0.79
C ASN A 268 12.87 6.04 0.48
N PRO A 269 12.47 5.07 -0.35
CA PRO A 269 11.07 4.85 -0.63
C PRO A 269 10.36 4.46 0.66
N THR A 270 9.17 5.02 0.86
CA THR A 270 8.27 4.64 1.94
C THR A 270 6.98 4.10 1.33
N VAL A 271 6.29 3.23 2.05
CA VAL A 271 4.97 2.70 1.65
C VAL A 271 3.99 2.83 2.81
N PRO A 272 2.66 2.87 2.56
CA PRO A 272 1.68 2.84 3.64
C PRO A 272 1.92 1.64 4.58
N MET A 273 1.83 1.87 5.89
CA MET A 273 2.08 0.84 6.91
C MET A 273 1.26 -0.44 6.66
N LYS A 274 -0.01 -0.29 6.26
CA LYS A 274 -0.89 -1.41 5.89
C LYS A 274 -0.27 -2.28 4.79
N SER A 275 0.21 -1.66 3.71
CA SER A 275 0.87 -2.38 2.60
C SER A 275 2.14 -3.10 3.05
N ALA A 276 2.93 -2.51 3.95
CA ALA A 276 4.10 -3.16 4.52
C ALA A 276 3.74 -4.37 5.39
N ILE A 277 2.69 -4.26 6.21
CA ILE A 277 2.18 -5.36 7.04
C ILE A 277 1.65 -6.50 6.16
N ASP A 278 0.87 -6.18 5.13
CA ASP A 278 0.32 -7.18 4.22
C ASP A 278 1.45 -7.92 3.49
N LYS A 279 2.44 -7.19 2.97
CA LYS A 279 3.60 -7.78 2.31
C LYS A 279 4.44 -8.66 3.25
N LEU A 280 4.70 -8.18 4.46
CA LEU A 280 5.42 -8.94 5.49
C LEU A 280 4.66 -10.21 5.86
N SER A 281 3.35 -10.12 6.05
CA SER A 281 2.47 -11.24 6.37
C SER A 281 2.49 -12.29 5.27
N GLU A 282 2.24 -11.89 4.03
CA GLU A 282 2.08 -12.82 2.91
C GLU A 282 3.40 -13.49 2.50
N GLU A 283 4.48 -12.72 2.41
CA GLU A 283 5.74 -13.18 1.81
C GLU A 283 6.73 -13.69 2.85
N LEU A 284 6.84 -13.03 4.01
CA LEU A 284 7.93 -13.27 4.97
C LEU A 284 7.49 -14.13 6.17
N LEU A 285 6.33 -13.84 6.76
CA LEU A 285 5.80 -14.59 7.90
C LEU A 285 5.09 -15.87 7.44
N VAL A 286 4.10 -15.74 6.54
CA VAL A 286 3.30 -16.88 6.06
C VAL A 286 3.97 -17.57 4.88
N ASN A 287 4.71 -16.84 4.03
CA ASN A 287 5.44 -17.39 2.89
C ASN A 287 4.55 -18.25 1.96
N ASN A 288 3.31 -17.80 1.77
CA ASN A 288 2.38 -18.41 0.82
C ASN A 288 2.83 -18.19 -0.63
N GLN A 289 3.64 -17.16 -0.84
CA GLN A 289 4.34 -16.87 -2.08
C GLN A 289 5.84 -16.80 -1.82
N PRO A 290 6.70 -17.20 -2.79
CA PRO A 290 8.13 -17.01 -2.67
C PRO A 290 8.46 -15.53 -2.50
N LEU A 291 9.28 -15.23 -1.49
CA LEU A 291 9.75 -13.87 -1.22
C LEU A 291 10.66 -13.41 -2.37
N LEU A 292 10.35 -12.29 -2.98
CA LEU A 292 11.17 -11.69 -4.03
C LEU A 292 12.04 -10.61 -3.42
N PHE A 293 13.35 -10.74 -3.52
CA PHE A 293 14.26 -9.74 -2.98
C PHE A 293 15.48 -9.51 -3.89
N THR A 294 16.07 -8.33 -3.76
CA THR A 294 17.30 -7.92 -4.45
C THR A 294 18.29 -7.35 -3.45
N ARG A 295 19.46 -6.95 -3.93
CA ARG A 295 20.48 -6.24 -3.15
C ARG A 295 20.73 -4.87 -3.77
N THR A 296 20.89 -3.84 -2.95
CA THR A 296 21.42 -2.55 -3.42
C THR A 296 22.94 -2.65 -3.60
N GLU A 297 23.55 -1.75 -4.38
CA GLU A 297 25.00 -1.78 -4.58
C GLU A 297 25.79 -1.60 -3.27
N ALA A 298 25.20 -0.87 -2.31
CA ALA A 298 25.82 -0.57 -1.03
C ALA A 298 25.73 -1.71 0.00
N ALA A 299 24.86 -2.71 -0.21
CA ALA A 299 24.65 -3.76 0.78
C ALA A 299 25.75 -4.83 0.71
N ASP A 300 26.13 -5.41 1.85
CA ASP A 300 27.09 -6.51 1.89
C ASP A 300 26.49 -7.78 1.24
N PRO A 301 27.15 -8.43 0.26
CA PRO A 301 26.72 -9.74 -0.26
C PRO A 301 26.49 -10.79 0.85
N ALA A 302 27.22 -10.71 1.96
CA ALA A 302 27.04 -11.59 3.12
C ALA A 302 25.68 -11.43 3.81
N ASP A 303 24.97 -10.31 3.62
CA ASP A 303 23.60 -10.12 4.11
C ASP A 303 22.61 -10.95 3.31
N ALA A 304 22.74 -10.97 1.98
CA ALA A 304 21.91 -11.82 1.12
C ALA A 304 22.11 -13.30 1.43
N VAL A 305 23.37 -13.72 1.61
CA VAL A 305 23.71 -15.10 1.98
C VAL A 305 23.14 -15.48 3.35
N ALA A 306 23.26 -14.59 4.35
CA ALA A 306 22.70 -14.81 5.68
C ALA A 306 21.15 -14.90 5.66
N LEU A 307 20.48 -14.06 4.86
CA LEU A 307 19.03 -14.10 4.71
C LEU A 307 18.55 -15.38 4.03
N MET A 308 19.25 -15.82 2.97
CA MET A 308 18.97 -17.10 2.32
C MET A 308 19.13 -18.25 3.31
N ALA A 309 20.21 -18.27 4.10
CA ALA A 309 20.42 -19.28 5.14
C ALA A 309 19.31 -19.29 6.19
N ALA A 310 18.83 -18.11 6.59
CA ALA A 310 17.70 -17.96 7.49
C ALA A 310 16.43 -18.61 6.93
N PHE A 311 16.20 -18.51 5.62
CA PHE A 311 15.07 -19.13 4.93
C PHE A 311 15.18 -20.64 4.79
N PHE A 312 16.40 -21.19 4.85
CA PHE A 312 16.61 -22.63 5.01
C PHE A 312 16.48 -23.11 6.45
N GLY A 313 16.44 -22.20 7.43
CA GLY A 313 16.39 -22.56 8.85
C GLY A 313 17.71 -23.12 9.37
N ILE A 314 18.84 -22.70 8.79
CA ILE A 314 20.18 -23.08 9.26
C ILE A 314 20.41 -22.51 10.66
N ASP A 315 20.90 -23.35 11.59
CA ASP A 315 21.20 -22.95 12.97
C ASP A 315 22.14 -21.74 13.03
N GLY A 316 21.85 -20.78 13.91
CA GLY A 316 22.59 -19.52 14.01
C GLY A 316 22.18 -18.47 12.97
N TYR A 317 21.48 -18.86 11.92
CA TYR A 317 20.89 -17.95 10.93
C TYR A 317 19.37 -17.89 11.00
N LYS A 318 18.72 -18.67 11.87
CA LYS A 318 17.25 -18.65 11.95
C LYS A 318 16.74 -17.25 12.28
N LEU A 319 15.55 -16.94 11.77
CA LEU A 319 14.87 -15.67 12.01
C LEU A 319 14.49 -15.58 13.50
N ASN A 320 14.97 -14.54 14.18
CA ASN A 320 14.66 -14.26 15.59
C ASN A 320 13.48 -13.30 15.72
N ASN A 321 13.60 -12.10 15.11
CA ASN A 321 12.50 -11.15 15.03
C ASN A 321 12.51 -10.43 13.67
N ILE A 322 11.36 -9.87 13.30
CA ILE A 322 11.24 -8.97 12.16
C ILE A 322 10.56 -7.70 12.64
N SER A 323 11.15 -6.55 12.34
CA SER A 323 10.57 -5.25 12.65
C SER A 323 10.20 -4.50 11.39
N ILE A 324 9.09 -3.77 11.42
CA ILE A 324 8.76 -2.75 10.41
C ILE A 324 9.35 -1.43 10.88
N LEU A 325 10.14 -0.80 10.03
CA LEU A 325 10.83 0.45 10.31
C LEU A 325 9.96 1.63 9.86
N GLY A 326 9.83 2.66 10.70
CA GLY A 326 9.23 3.94 10.30
C GLY A 326 10.22 4.83 9.56
N ASP A 327 9.81 6.02 9.15
CA ASP A 327 10.65 6.97 8.38
C ASP A 327 11.94 7.38 9.08
N ASN A 328 11.96 7.33 10.41
CA ASN A 328 13.15 7.60 11.23
C ASN A 328 14.11 6.39 11.37
N GLY A 329 13.84 5.30 10.65
CA GLY A 329 14.59 4.04 10.75
C GLY A 329 14.39 3.28 12.07
N LEU A 330 13.52 3.76 12.96
CA LEU A 330 13.24 3.07 14.22
C LEU A 330 12.13 2.02 14.03
N PRO A 331 12.19 0.89 14.75
CA PRO A 331 11.11 -0.08 14.79
C PRO A 331 9.79 0.54 15.26
N GLN A 332 8.75 0.46 14.43
CA GLN A 332 7.38 0.83 14.82
C GLN A 332 6.54 -0.39 15.22
N LEU A 333 6.83 -1.55 14.62
CA LEU A 333 6.15 -2.80 14.90
C LEU A 333 7.17 -3.94 14.90
N GLU A 334 7.09 -4.86 15.86
CA GLU A 334 8.00 -5.99 15.98
C GLU A 334 7.24 -7.32 16.08
N PHE A 335 7.69 -8.30 15.30
CA PHE A 335 7.16 -9.65 15.25
C PHE A 335 8.22 -10.63 15.77
N THR A 336 8.00 -11.14 16.98
CA THR A 336 8.90 -12.09 17.66
C THR A 336 8.50 -13.54 17.46
N TYR A 337 7.22 -13.81 17.14
CA TYR A 337 6.75 -15.17 16.89
C TYR A 337 6.85 -15.51 15.41
N ILE A 338 7.98 -16.09 15.01
CA ILE A 338 8.26 -16.50 13.64
C ILE A 338 8.25 -18.02 13.55
N THR A 339 7.41 -18.59 12.68
CA THR A 339 7.34 -20.06 12.54
C THR A 339 8.63 -20.63 11.96
N GLU A 340 9.16 -21.70 12.57
CA GLU A 340 10.27 -22.51 12.08
C GLU A 340 9.84 -23.35 10.86
N LYS A 341 9.69 -22.70 9.72
CA LYS A 341 9.47 -23.37 8.43
C LYS A 341 10.48 -22.88 7.43
N GLN A 342 10.88 -23.76 6.52
CA GLN A 342 11.62 -23.37 5.34
C GLN A 342 10.78 -22.38 4.52
N ARG A 343 11.40 -21.30 4.07
CA ARG A 343 10.76 -20.25 3.28
C ARG A 343 11.23 -20.32 1.85
N ARG A 344 10.29 -20.27 0.91
CA ARG A 344 10.56 -20.12 -0.51
C ARG A 344 10.97 -18.69 -0.82
N PHE A 345 11.98 -18.52 -1.65
CA PHE A 345 12.43 -17.21 -2.08
C PHE A 345 12.95 -17.20 -3.52
N VAL A 346 13.08 -16.01 -4.09
CA VAL A 346 13.82 -15.73 -5.32
C VAL A 346 14.67 -14.48 -5.09
N TYR A 347 15.98 -14.67 -5.11
CA TYR A 347 16.98 -13.61 -4.98
C TYR A 347 17.47 -13.20 -6.37
N GLY A 348 17.23 -11.95 -6.77
CA GLY A 348 17.69 -11.40 -8.05
C GLY A 348 19.08 -10.78 -7.94
N ILE A 349 19.98 -11.21 -8.83
CA ILE A 349 21.39 -10.79 -8.90
C ILE A 349 21.68 -10.30 -10.31
N TYR A 350 22.19 -9.08 -10.43
CA TYR A 350 22.48 -8.44 -11.70
C TYR A 350 23.96 -8.56 -12.06
N GLN A 351 24.27 -8.36 -13.35
CA GLN A 351 25.64 -8.45 -13.87
C GLN A 351 26.67 -7.56 -13.14
N LYS A 352 26.23 -6.45 -12.54
CA LYS A 352 27.07 -5.51 -11.78
C LYS A 352 27.43 -6.00 -10.37
N ASP A 353 26.73 -7.00 -9.85
CA ASP A 353 26.96 -7.52 -8.51
C ASP A 353 28.22 -8.38 -8.49
N GLU A 354 29.07 -8.21 -7.46
CA GLU A 354 30.37 -8.89 -7.36
C GLU A 354 30.24 -10.42 -7.35
N ASP A 355 29.16 -10.92 -6.75
CA ASP A 355 28.86 -12.34 -6.61
C ASP A 355 28.21 -12.97 -7.86
N PHE A 356 27.77 -12.16 -8.83
CA PHE A 356 27.06 -12.63 -10.03
C PHE A 356 27.81 -13.73 -10.78
N SER A 357 29.13 -13.57 -10.94
CA SER A 357 29.99 -14.52 -11.66
C SER A 357 29.99 -15.92 -11.03
N HIS A 358 29.80 -16.01 -9.71
CA HIS A 358 29.73 -17.29 -9.01
C HIS A 358 28.44 -18.06 -9.32
N TYR A 359 27.32 -17.35 -9.49
CA TYR A 359 26.02 -17.97 -9.77
C TYR A 359 25.86 -18.43 -11.23
N VAL A 360 26.45 -17.70 -12.19
CA VAL A 360 26.30 -18.00 -13.62
C VAL A 360 27.35 -18.98 -14.17
N LYS A 361 28.32 -19.42 -13.36
CA LYS A 361 29.43 -20.28 -13.85
C LYS A 361 28.94 -21.57 -14.49
N ALA A 362 27.92 -22.22 -13.92
CA ALA A 362 27.36 -23.45 -14.44
C ALA A 362 26.53 -23.26 -15.72
N SER A 363 26.00 -22.05 -15.96
CA SER A 363 25.08 -21.77 -17.06
C SER A 363 25.75 -21.69 -18.43
N GLN A 364 27.08 -21.57 -18.46
CA GLN A 364 27.88 -21.60 -19.70
C GLN A 364 27.69 -22.90 -20.50
N TRP A 365 27.31 -23.99 -19.84
CA TRP A 365 27.15 -25.32 -20.45
C TRP A 365 25.70 -25.80 -20.47
N ALA A 366 24.76 -24.98 -19.99
CA ALA A 366 23.36 -25.36 -19.87
C ALA A 366 22.58 -25.06 -21.15
N GLU A 367 21.58 -25.91 -21.44
CA GLU A 367 20.65 -25.66 -22.53
C GLU A 367 19.80 -24.41 -22.24
N ARG A 368 19.65 -23.55 -23.25
CA ARG A 368 18.85 -22.33 -23.17
C ARG A 368 17.43 -22.60 -23.68
N SER A 369 16.45 -22.20 -22.89
CA SER A 369 15.04 -22.13 -23.27
C SER A 369 14.67 -20.71 -23.64
N SER A 370 13.77 -20.55 -24.61
CA SER A 370 13.26 -19.22 -25.01
C SER A 370 11.97 -18.87 -24.29
N TYR A 371 11.80 -17.59 -23.96
CA TYR A 371 10.60 -17.01 -23.35
C TYR A 371 10.28 -15.68 -24.05
N VAL A 372 9.01 -15.46 -24.38
CA VAL A 372 8.56 -14.19 -24.94
C VAL A 372 7.76 -13.46 -23.86
N ASP A 373 8.20 -12.27 -23.48
CA ASP A 373 7.49 -11.50 -22.47
C ASP A 373 6.19 -10.86 -23.00
N ARG A 374 5.45 -10.19 -22.11
CA ARG A 374 4.18 -9.52 -22.46
C ARG A 374 4.34 -8.37 -23.46
N GLN A 375 5.57 -7.85 -23.64
CA GLN A 375 5.88 -6.81 -24.62
C GLN A 375 6.34 -7.40 -25.97
N GLY A 376 6.35 -8.73 -26.11
CA GLY A 376 6.83 -9.41 -27.31
C GLY A 376 8.36 -9.49 -27.39
N LYS A 377 9.09 -9.12 -26.33
CA LYS A 377 10.55 -9.23 -26.32
C LYS A 377 10.96 -10.68 -26.01
N ASN A 378 11.88 -11.19 -26.81
CA ASN A 378 12.43 -12.53 -26.67
C ASN A 378 13.58 -12.51 -25.65
N TRP A 379 13.48 -13.42 -24.69
CA TRP A 379 14.46 -13.70 -23.65
C TRP A 379 14.89 -15.16 -23.75
N GLU A 380 16.13 -15.43 -23.38
CA GLU A 380 16.62 -16.79 -23.21
C GLU A 380 16.92 -17.01 -21.72
N TYR A 381 16.69 -18.22 -21.23
CA TYR A 381 17.04 -18.58 -19.86
C TYR A 381 17.52 -20.02 -19.76
N SER A 382 18.30 -20.32 -18.73
CA SER A 382 18.74 -21.68 -18.41
C SER A 382 18.61 -21.91 -16.92
N VAL A 383 18.31 -23.14 -16.53
CA VAL A 383 18.19 -23.52 -15.13
C VAL A 383 19.36 -24.43 -14.75
N THR A 384 20.16 -23.98 -13.78
CA THR A 384 21.31 -24.73 -13.26
C THR A 384 21.25 -24.84 -11.75
N ARG A 385 22.18 -25.60 -11.16
CA ARG A 385 22.39 -25.66 -9.72
C ARG A 385 23.71 -24.99 -9.34
N THR A 386 23.78 -24.46 -8.12
CA THR A 386 25.01 -23.87 -7.56
C THR A 386 25.28 -24.39 -6.15
N ASP A 387 26.55 -24.64 -5.87
CA ASP A 387 27.10 -24.98 -4.56
C ASP A 387 27.69 -23.76 -3.85
N TYR A 388 27.59 -22.56 -4.44
CA TYR A 388 28.21 -21.34 -3.92
C TYR A 388 27.84 -21.09 -2.46
N MET A 389 26.59 -21.30 -2.06
CA MET A 389 26.18 -21.15 -0.66
C MET A 389 26.86 -22.14 0.29
N GLY A 390 27.12 -23.39 -0.14
CA GLY A 390 27.89 -24.36 0.63
C GLY A 390 29.34 -23.93 0.87
N SER A 391 29.90 -23.09 -0.01
CA SER A 391 31.22 -22.47 0.20
C SER A 391 31.21 -21.33 1.21
N GLN A 392 30.06 -20.68 1.42
CA GLN A 392 29.92 -19.52 2.31
C GLN A 392 29.45 -19.90 3.71
N ILE A 393 28.64 -20.96 3.83
CA ILE A 393 28.04 -21.39 5.10
C ILE A 393 28.33 -22.86 5.34
N SER A 394 29.04 -23.16 6.43
CA SER A 394 29.31 -24.52 6.85
C SER A 394 28.01 -25.26 7.18
N GLY A 395 27.89 -26.49 6.68
CA GLY A 395 26.71 -27.33 6.90
C GLY A 395 25.55 -27.09 5.93
N PHE A 396 25.66 -26.11 5.02
CA PHE A 396 24.71 -25.97 3.92
C PHE A 396 24.97 -27.05 2.85
N SER A 397 24.03 -27.97 2.68
CA SER A 397 24.16 -29.12 1.75
C SER A 397 23.12 -29.15 0.64
N ASP A 398 22.18 -28.20 0.66
CA ASP A 398 21.12 -28.11 -0.35
C ASP A 398 21.64 -27.39 -1.59
N ASP A 399 21.33 -27.92 -2.77
CA ASP A 399 21.61 -27.22 -4.01
C ASP A 399 20.59 -26.10 -4.23
N LEU A 400 21.08 -24.89 -4.49
CA LEU A 400 20.23 -23.81 -4.95
C LEU A 400 20.01 -23.91 -6.45
N CYS A 401 18.80 -23.63 -6.89
CA CYS A 401 18.51 -23.42 -8.29
C CYS A 401 18.92 -22.00 -8.69
N VAL A 402 19.62 -21.89 -9.83
CA VAL A 402 19.94 -20.61 -10.46
C VAL A 402 19.28 -20.57 -11.83
N VAL A 403 18.44 -19.57 -12.05
CA VAL A 403 17.89 -19.25 -13.36
C VAL A 403 18.68 -18.08 -13.93
N THR A 404 19.51 -18.37 -14.92
CA THR A 404 20.29 -17.36 -15.63
C THR A 404 19.48 -16.87 -16.84
N VAL A 405 19.48 -15.56 -17.09
CA VAL A 405 18.65 -14.90 -18.11
C VAL A 405 19.53 -14.05 -19.05
N TRP A 406 19.24 -14.14 -20.35
CA TRP A 406 19.86 -13.38 -21.43
C TRP A 406 18.79 -12.68 -22.27
N SER A 407 19.16 -11.56 -22.90
CA SER A 407 18.39 -11.10 -24.06
C SER A 407 18.64 -12.08 -25.21
N ALA A 408 17.63 -12.32 -26.07
CA ALA A 408 17.80 -13.22 -27.20
C ALA A 408 18.98 -12.78 -28.10
N GLY A 409 19.90 -13.70 -28.38
CA GLY A 409 21.12 -13.45 -29.15
C GLY A 409 22.31 -12.92 -28.35
N ASP A 410 22.15 -12.54 -27.07
CA ASP A 410 23.26 -12.09 -26.23
C ASP A 410 24.07 -13.27 -25.67
N THR A 411 25.38 -13.09 -25.60
CA THR A 411 26.30 -14.06 -24.99
C THR A 411 26.41 -13.86 -23.48
N ASN A 412 26.33 -12.62 -23.01
CA ASN A 412 26.49 -12.25 -21.61
C ASN A 412 25.16 -12.29 -20.87
N PRO A 413 25.06 -13.00 -19.73
CA PRO A 413 23.84 -13.02 -18.94
C PRO A 413 23.61 -11.67 -18.27
N LEU A 414 22.35 -11.26 -18.19
CA LEU A 414 21.92 -9.97 -17.64
C LEU A 414 21.50 -10.08 -16.17
N LEU A 415 20.95 -11.23 -15.80
CA LEU A 415 20.33 -11.51 -14.51
C LEU A 415 20.51 -12.98 -14.15
N ALA A 416 20.75 -13.24 -12.87
CA ALA A 416 20.67 -14.54 -12.24
C ALA A 416 19.62 -14.48 -11.14
N MET A 417 18.71 -15.45 -11.09
CA MET A 417 17.72 -15.59 -10.03
C MET A 417 18.01 -16.85 -9.24
N VAL A 418 18.31 -16.70 -7.95
CA VAL A 418 18.64 -17.80 -7.05
C VAL A 418 17.40 -18.17 -6.24
N THR A 419 17.02 -19.44 -6.24
CA THR A 419 15.83 -19.91 -5.55
C THR A 419 16.03 -21.29 -4.93
N ASN A 420 15.34 -21.53 -3.83
CA ASN A 420 15.22 -22.85 -3.21
C ASN A 420 13.93 -23.59 -3.57
N SER A 421 13.11 -23.03 -4.47
CA SER A 421 11.91 -23.68 -4.99
C SER A 421 12.06 -23.91 -6.49
N MET A 422 12.11 -25.18 -6.88
CA MET A 422 11.90 -25.58 -8.27
C MET A 422 10.40 -25.70 -8.49
N ASP A 423 9.69 -24.57 -8.43
CA ASP A 423 8.32 -24.53 -8.92
C ASP A 423 8.33 -24.81 -10.44
N ASP A 424 7.17 -25.20 -11.00
CA ASP A 424 6.99 -25.44 -12.43
C ASP A 424 7.71 -24.36 -13.26
N HIS A 425 8.55 -24.75 -14.22
CA HIS A 425 9.31 -23.83 -15.09
C HIS A 425 8.44 -22.71 -15.66
N LYS A 426 7.15 -22.99 -15.90
CA LYS A 426 6.17 -22.02 -16.35
C LYS A 426 5.86 -20.93 -15.31
N LEU A 427 5.79 -21.28 -14.03
CA LEU A 427 5.60 -20.31 -12.95
C LEU A 427 6.82 -19.38 -12.84
N LEU A 428 8.00 -19.94 -13.04
CA LEU A 428 9.27 -19.22 -13.07
C LEU A 428 9.31 -18.17 -14.18
N SER A 429 8.89 -18.55 -15.40
CA SER A 429 8.84 -17.63 -16.54
C SER A 429 7.74 -16.58 -16.39
N ASP A 430 6.52 -16.98 -16.06
CA ASP A 430 5.36 -16.09 -16.12
C ASP A 430 5.35 -15.08 -14.96
N ARG A 431 5.89 -15.46 -13.80
CA ARG A 431 5.84 -14.65 -12.58
C ARG A 431 7.15 -13.92 -12.33
N TYR A 432 8.27 -14.64 -12.27
CA TYR A 432 9.53 -14.07 -11.79
C TYR A 432 10.29 -13.32 -12.87
N LEU A 433 10.37 -13.86 -14.10
CA LEU A 433 11.00 -13.12 -15.19
C LEU A 433 10.29 -11.79 -15.43
N SER A 434 8.95 -11.76 -15.44
CA SER A 434 8.23 -10.49 -15.59
C SER A 434 8.58 -9.48 -14.49
N TYR A 435 8.79 -9.93 -13.25
CA TYR A 435 9.10 -9.05 -12.13
C TYR A 435 10.49 -8.43 -12.28
N PHE A 436 11.53 -9.25 -12.46
CA PHE A 436 12.91 -8.75 -12.50
C PHE A 436 13.27 -8.04 -13.81
N VAL A 437 12.72 -8.52 -14.93
CA VAL A 437 12.97 -7.91 -16.25
C VAL A 437 12.22 -6.58 -16.39
N GLN A 438 10.95 -6.52 -15.98
CA GLN A 438 10.12 -5.32 -16.16
C GLN A 438 10.22 -4.35 -14.98
N GLY A 439 10.49 -4.83 -13.76
CA GLY A 439 10.58 -4.00 -12.56
C GLY A 439 11.66 -2.92 -12.67
N ARG A 440 12.77 -3.23 -13.34
CA ARG A 440 13.83 -2.24 -13.64
C ARG A 440 13.37 -1.17 -14.63
N SER A 441 12.50 -1.54 -15.57
CA SER A 441 11.88 -0.59 -16.50
C SER A 441 10.81 0.25 -15.81
N ARG A 442 9.94 -0.29 -14.95
CA ARG A 442 8.83 0.52 -14.40
C ARG A 442 9.30 1.63 -13.46
N VAL A 443 10.19 1.34 -12.51
CA VAL A 443 10.60 2.35 -11.52
C VAL A 443 11.45 3.46 -12.16
N TRP A 444 12.33 3.12 -13.09
CA TRP A 444 13.22 4.09 -13.74
C TRP A 444 12.64 4.70 -15.01
N HIS A 445 11.81 3.99 -15.77
CA HIS A 445 11.24 4.52 -17.01
C HIS A 445 9.98 5.35 -16.72
N ASP A 446 9.14 5.04 -15.74
CA ASP A 446 7.98 5.90 -15.42
C ASP A 446 8.44 7.21 -14.76
N VAL A 447 9.45 7.17 -13.88
CA VAL A 447 10.01 8.38 -13.25
C VAL A 447 10.98 9.10 -14.20
N GLY A 448 11.90 8.38 -14.83
CA GLY A 448 12.94 8.94 -15.70
C GLY A 448 12.46 9.41 -17.07
N SER A 449 11.42 8.81 -17.68
CA SER A 449 10.86 9.34 -18.94
C SER A 449 10.04 10.61 -18.74
N HIS A 450 9.48 10.81 -17.54
CA HIS A 450 8.80 12.05 -17.16
C HIS A 450 9.77 13.15 -16.69
N ILE A 451 10.97 12.78 -16.21
CA ILE A 451 12.03 13.72 -15.78
C ILE A 451 13.02 14.05 -16.91
N GLY A 452 13.32 13.12 -17.83
CA GLY A 452 14.27 13.33 -18.93
C GLY A 452 13.82 14.37 -19.97
N ALA A 453 12.53 14.70 -20.02
CA ALA A 453 12.03 15.86 -20.78
C ALA A 453 12.30 17.21 -20.07
N VAL A 454 12.73 17.20 -18.81
CA VAL A 454 12.95 18.37 -17.94
C VAL A 454 14.43 18.65 -17.71
N GLU A 455 15.33 17.67 -17.87
CA GLU A 455 16.80 17.83 -17.76
C GLU A 455 17.43 18.78 -18.82
N ALA A 456 16.67 19.22 -19.83
CA ALA A 456 17.08 20.31 -20.70
C ALA A 456 17.08 21.69 -20.02
N VAL A 457 16.60 21.79 -18.77
CA VAL A 457 16.60 23.01 -17.95
C VAL A 457 17.36 22.70 -16.65
N GLY A 458 18.69 22.84 -16.68
CA GLY A 458 19.59 22.42 -15.60
C GLY A 458 19.44 23.19 -14.28
N GLU A 459 18.43 22.84 -13.48
CA GLU A 459 18.24 23.30 -12.10
C GLU A 459 17.74 22.14 -11.21
N GLU A 460 18.23 22.08 -9.96
CA GLU A 460 17.86 21.09 -8.94
C GLU A 460 16.42 21.32 -8.43
N PHE A 461 15.67 20.23 -8.20
CA PHE A 461 14.32 20.27 -7.62
C PHE A 461 14.38 20.13 -6.10
N ASN A 462 13.77 21.06 -5.36
CA ASN A 462 13.79 21.06 -3.90
C ASN A 462 12.52 20.45 -3.26
N CYS A 463 11.40 20.37 -4.00
CA CYS A 463 10.19 19.70 -3.51
C CYS A 463 9.26 19.24 -4.64
N LEU A 464 8.28 18.39 -4.30
CA LEU A 464 7.26 17.88 -5.22
C LEU A 464 6.41 19.00 -5.87
N GLY A 465 6.26 20.15 -5.19
CA GLY A 465 5.58 21.33 -5.74
C GLY A 465 6.32 21.96 -6.93
N ASP A 466 7.65 21.87 -6.97
CA ASP A 466 8.46 22.37 -8.09
C ASP A 466 8.25 21.52 -9.34
N VAL A 467 8.08 20.20 -9.16
CA VAL A 467 7.77 19.25 -10.24
C VAL A 467 6.43 19.58 -10.89
N PHE A 468 5.37 19.81 -10.10
CA PHE A 468 4.05 20.17 -10.64
C PHE A 468 4.02 21.55 -11.30
N ARG A 469 4.72 22.54 -10.74
CA ARG A 469 4.85 23.88 -11.34
C ARG A 469 5.51 23.80 -12.72
N LYS A 470 6.58 22.99 -12.84
CA LYS A 470 7.32 22.82 -14.09
C LYS A 470 6.54 21.96 -15.10
N PHE A 471 5.77 20.97 -14.65
CA PHE A 471 4.86 20.21 -15.51
C PHE A 471 3.75 21.10 -16.12
N ALA A 472 3.17 22.00 -15.33
CA ALA A 472 2.20 22.98 -15.83
C ALA A 472 2.83 23.98 -16.82
N GLN A 473 4.07 24.43 -16.57
CA GLN A 473 4.83 25.27 -17.50
C GLN A 473 5.16 24.52 -18.80
N PHE A 474 5.56 23.25 -18.71
CA PHE A 474 5.84 22.39 -19.87
C PHE A 474 4.60 22.23 -20.76
N LEU A 475 3.43 21.92 -20.18
CA LEU A 475 2.17 21.84 -20.94
C LEU A 475 1.84 23.17 -21.64
N SER A 476 2.11 24.30 -20.99
CA SER A 476 1.87 25.63 -21.57
C SER A 476 2.80 25.93 -22.75
N LEU A 477 4.08 25.57 -22.63
CA LEU A 477 5.10 25.76 -23.68
C LEU A 477 4.91 24.78 -24.85
N PHE A 478 4.51 23.54 -24.57
CA PHE A 478 4.21 22.53 -25.58
C PHE A 478 3.04 22.97 -26.47
N VAL A 479 1.97 23.48 -25.86
CA VAL A 479 0.82 24.05 -26.60
C VAL A 479 1.22 25.28 -27.41
N ALA A 480 2.07 26.16 -26.87
CA ALA A 480 2.56 27.33 -27.60
C ALA A 480 3.44 26.95 -28.80
N ARG A 481 4.34 25.98 -28.65
CA ARG A 481 5.30 25.57 -29.69
C ARG A 481 4.63 24.87 -30.87
N GLU A 482 3.72 23.94 -30.60
CA GLU A 482 3.08 23.13 -31.64
C GLU A 482 2.01 23.91 -32.42
N TYR A 483 1.36 24.90 -31.81
CA TYR A 483 0.21 25.59 -32.43
C TYR A 483 0.45 27.05 -32.83
N LEU A 484 1.48 27.74 -32.31
CA LEU A 484 1.78 29.13 -32.71
C LEU A 484 2.86 29.24 -33.80
N GLY A 485 3.28 28.11 -34.38
CA GLY A 485 4.16 28.10 -35.55
C GLY A 485 5.55 28.65 -35.27
N GLY A 486 6.32 27.93 -34.44
CA GLY A 486 7.79 27.74 -34.58
C GLY A 486 8.74 28.93 -34.80
N GLY A 487 8.33 30.20 -34.56
CA GLY A 487 9.17 31.37 -34.87
C GLY A 487 9.52 32.27 -33.69
N GLY A 488 9.01 31.99 -32.49
CA GLY A 488 9.28 32.81 -31.31
C GLY A 488 10.48 32.32 -30.53
N ASP A 489 11.46 33.20 -30.29
CA ASP A 489 12.54 33.00 -29.33
C ASP A 489 11.97 32.52 -27.97
N PRO A 490 12.51 31.44 -27.36
CA PRO A 490 12.09 30.92 -26.06
C PRO A 490 11.92 31.98 -24.97
N GLU A 491 12.74 33.03 -24.99
CA GLU A 491 12.66 34.14 -24.03
C GLU A 491 11.38 34.99 -24.19
N THR A 492 10.87 35.08 -25.43
CA THR A 492 9.64 35.80 -25.77
C THR A 492 8.39 34.97 -25.39
N CYS A 493 8.42 33.65 -25.58
CA CYS A 493 7.35 32.76 -25.10
C CYS A 493 7.25 32.75 -23.57
N SER A 494 8.39 32.79 -22.86
CA SER A 494 8.44 32.91 -21.40
C SER A 494 7.80 34.22 -20.88
N LYS A 495 8.01 35.34 -21.59
CA LYS A 495 7.43 36.66 -21.24
C LYS A 495 5.92 36.76 -21.54
N VAL A 496 5.41 36.07 -22.56
CA VAL A 496 3.97 36.02 -22.87
C VAL A 496 3.21 35.12 -21.88
N CYS A 497 3.83 34.07 -21.35
CA CYS A 497 3.21 33.19 -20.35
C CYS A 497 3.18 33.77 -18.92
N THR A 498 3.88 34.88 -18.66
CA THR A 498 3.97 35.52 -17.34
C THR A 498 3.07 36.75 -17.17
N THR A 499 2.32 37.16 -18.19
CA THR A 499 1.38 38.30 -18.11
C THR A 499 -0.06 37.88 -17.80
N PRO A 500 -0.80 38.60 -16.93
CA PRO A 500 -2.19 38.29 -16.60
C PRO A 500 -3.12 38.51 -17.81
N GLY A 501 -3.44 37.44 -18.53
CA GLY A 501 -4.35 37.47 -19.70
C GLY A 501 -4.21 36.29 -20.67
N SER A 502 -3.06 35.60 -20.65
CA SER A 502 -2.72 34.49 -21.56
C SER A 502 -3.65 33.27 -21.47
N LEU A 503 -4.23 32.99 -20.31
CA LEU A 503 -5.21 31.91 -20.11
C LEU A 503 -6.55 32.13 -20.84
N LEU A 504 -6.98 33.39 -21.04
CA LEU A 504 -8.19 33.72 -21.79
C LEU A 504 -7.97 33.57 -23.31
N GLN A 505 -6.75 33.80 -23.79
CA GLN A 505 -6.37 33.55 -25.17
C GLN A 505 -6.26 32.05 -25.48
N GLY A 506 -5.72 31.25 -24.55
CA GLY A 506 -5.71 29.78 -24.66
C GLY A 506 -7.11 29.16 -24.77
N LYS A 507 -8.09 29.73 -24.05
CA LYS A 507 -9.50 29.31 -24.15
C LYS A 507 -10.11 29.58 -25.54
N ALA A 508 -9.88 30.77 -26.09
CA ALA A 508 -10.40 31.14 -27.41
C ALA A 508 -9.82 30.24 -28.52
N ILE A 509 -8.55 29.83 -28.38
CA ILE A 509 -7.88 28.93 -29.31
C ILE A 509 -8.46 27.51 -29.20
N ALA A 510 -8.66 26.99 -27.98
CA ALA A 510 -9.26 25.67 -27.76
C ALA A 510 -10.71 25.58 -28.28
N GLU A 511 -11.53 26.62 -28.09
CA GLU A 511 -12.89 26.69 -28.62
C GLU A 511 -12.95 26.75 -30.15
N VAL A 512 -11.95 27.38 -30.81
CA VAL A 512 -11.82 27.39 -32.26
C VAL A 512 -11.38 26.02 -32.79
N CYS A 513 -10.43 25.35 -32.14
CA CYS A 513 -9.95 24.01 -32.52
C CYS A 513 -11.02 22.91 -32.38
N LEU A 514 -11.89 23.00 -31.36
CA LEU A 514 -13.03 22.08 -31.20
C LEU A 514 -14.10 22.27 -32.29
N ARG A 515 -14.27 23.50 -32.81
CA ARG A 515 -15.25 23.79 -33.87
C ARG A 515 -14.78 23.40 -35.27
N THR A 516 -13.47 23.30 -35.49
CA THR A 516 -12.89 22.98 -36.81
C THR A 516 -12.60 21.49 -37.02
N GLY A 517 -12.89 20.64 -36.03
CA GLY A 517 -12.91 19.17 -36.19
C GLY A 517 -11.56 18.49 -36.36
N GLY A 518 -10.46 19.10 -35.88
CA GLY A 518 -9.09 18.64 -36.12
C GLY A 518 -8.36 18.02 -34.93
N LEU A 519 -9.05 17.40 -33.96
CA LEU A 519 -8.42 16.87 -32.75
C LEU A 519 -8.56 15.34 -32.64
N ASP A 520 -7.51 14.70 -32.14
CA ASP A 520 -7.51 13.28 -31.72
C ASP A 520 -8.36 13.11 -30.43
N ASP A 521 -9.11 12.01 -30.33
CA ASP A 521 -10.03 11.70 -29.22
C ASP A 521 -9.36 11.72 -27.82
N GLY A 522 -8.06 11.39 -27.74
CA GLY A 522 -7.30 11.48 -26.50
C GLY A 522 -7.04 12.92 -26.08
N LEU A 523 -6.75 13.80 -27.05
CA LEU A 523 -6.53 15.22 -26.80
C LEU A 523 -7.83 15.95 -26.45
N VAL A 524 -8.96 15.56 -27.07
CA VAL A 524 -10.29 16.08 -26.72
C VAL A 524 -10.65 15.74 -25.28
N LYS A 525 -10.33 14.54 -24.80
CA LYS A 525 -10.55 14.15 -23.39
C LYS A 525 -9.71 14.97 -22.41
N ILE A 526 -8.44 15.20 -22.74
CA ILE A 526 -7.54 16.02 -21.91
C ILE A 526 -8.00 17.48 -21.90
N LEU A 527 -8.33 18.05 -23.06
CA LEU A 527 -8.83 19.42 -23.19
C LEU A 527 -10.17 19.62 -22.46
N ASN A 528 -11.10 18.66 -22.55
CA ASN A 528 -12.35 18.70 -21.79
C ASN A 528 -12.10 18.70 -20.27
N LYS A 529 -11.12 17.93 -19.79
CA LYS A 529 -10.70 17.93 -18.39
C LYS A 529 -10.07 19.27 -17.97
N CYS A 530 -9.30 19.89 -18.85
CA CYS A 530 -8.75 21.24 -18.62
C CYS A 530 -9.83 22.33 -18.64
N VAL A 531 -10.87 22.21 -19.48
CA VAL A 531 -12.02 23.14 -19.51
C VAL A 531 -12.87 23.02 -18.24
N GLU A 532 -13.05 21.80 -17.70
CA GLU A 532 -13.66 21.58 -16.37
C GLU A 532 -12.87 22.33 -15.28
N ILE A 533 -11.54 22.22 -15.28
CA ILE A 533 -10.65 22.91 -14.33
C ILE A 533 -10.71 24.44 -14.48
N VAL A 534 -10.85 24.97 -15.70
CA VAL A 534 -10.99 26.41 -15.95
C VAL A 534 -12.38 26.93 -15.55
N ASN A 535 -13.43 26.12 -15.67
CA ASN A 535 -14.77 26.49 -15.20
C ASN A 535 -14.82 26.57 -13.65
N MET A 536 -14.02 25.76 -12.94
CA MET A 536 -13.83 25.86 -11.49
C MET A 536 -13.21 27.20 -11.06
N ARG A 537 -12.41 27.84 -11.93
CA ARG A 537 -11.83 29.18 -11.67
C ARG A 537 -12.87 30.30 -11.67
N LYS A 538 -13.96 30.19 -12.45
CA LYS A 538 -15.08 31.17 -12.43
C LYS A 538 -15.93 31.07 -11.18
N ILE A 539 -15.95 29.89 -10.55
CA ILE A 539 -16.62 29.63 -9.28
C ILE A 539 -15.83 30.28 -8.14
N TYR A 540 -14.49 30.23 -8.20
CA TYR A 540 -13.58 30.86 -7.24
C TYR A 540 -13.67 32.40 -7.19
N ASP A 541 -13.81 33.08 -8.34
CA ASP A 541 -13.99 34.55 -8.39
C ASP A 541 -15.36 35.01 -7.83
N ARG A 542 -16.34 34.10 -7.71
CA ARG A 542 -17.62 34.34 -7.03
C ARG A 542 -17.53 34.08 -5.52
N GLN A 543 -16.77 33.07 -5.09
CA GLN A 543 -16.48 32.76 -3.68
C GLN A 543 -15.75 33.91 -2.97
N HIS A 544 -14.83 34.62 -3.64
CA HIS A 544 -14.12 35.76 -3.04
C HIS A 544 -15.01 36.98 -2.78
N ARG A 545 -16.05 37.19 -3.59
CA ARG A 545 -17.05 38.27 -3.38
C ARG A 545 -18.02 37.95 -2.24
N LEU A 546 -18.35 36.67 -2.05
CA LEU A 546 -19.25 36.21 -0.99
C LEU A 546 -18.56 36.24 0.39
N LEU A 547 -17.28 35.87 0.48
CA LEU A 547 -16.51 35.96 1.73
C LEU A 547 -16.30 37.41 2.21
N ARG A 548 -16.21 38.38 1.28
CA ARG A 548 -16.26 39.82 1.63
C ARG A 548 -17.65 40.29 2.11
N PHE A 549 -18.72 39.60 1.72
CA PHE A 549 -20.09 39.92 2.13
C PHE A 549 -20.47 39.26 3.46
N ILE A 550 -19.81 38.16 3.85
CA ILE A 550 -19.98 37.47 5.14
C ILE A 550 -19.06 38.08 6.23
N ALA A 551 -17.94 38.69 5.83
CA ALA A 551 -17.03 39.39 6.74
C ALA A 551 -17.42 40.87 7.01
N ILE A 552 -18.39 41.41 6.27
CA ILE A 552 -19.12 42.67 6.57
C ILE A 552 -20.41 42.28 7.28
#